data_AF-A0A0M2PNW5-F1
#
_entry.id   AF-A0A0M2PNW5-F1
#
_cell.length_a   1.000
_cell.length_b   1.000
_cell.length_c   1.000
_cell.angle_alpha   90.00
_cell.angle_beta   90.00
_cell.angle_gamma   90.00
#
_symmetry.space_group_name_H-M   'P 1'
#
loop_
_entity.id
_entity.type
_entity.pdbx_description
1 polymer ?
#
loop_
_entity_poly.entity_id
_entity_poly.type
_entity_poly.pdbx_seq_one_letter_code
_entity_poly.pdbx_strand_id
1 'polypeptide(L)'
;MKKYFFAGTYEVCEHNNIYLDMNEYNIDSTMDLDKQIRELAKVDVAPLVKVYESDTSDFKDFRLYKEYNFKEYECGCDSSQF
;
A
#
# COMPACT_ATOMS: atom_id res chain seq x y z
N MET A 1 -2.91 -0.86 24.71
CA MET A 1 -1.66 -1.46 24.21
C MET A 1 -1.17 -0.60 23.05
N LYS A 2 0.15 -0.45 22.87
CA LYS A 2 0.71 0.32 21.76
C LYS A 2 0.51 -0.50 20.48
N LYS A 3 -0.11 0.11 19.46
CA LYS A 3 -0.23 -0.48 18.12
C LYS A 3 0.98 -0.11 17.28
N TYR A 4 1.42 -1.05 16.45
CA TYR A 4 2.48 -0.87 15.48
C TYR A 4 1.89 -1.02 14.09
N PHE A 5 2.39 -0.24 13.14
CA PHE A 5 1.86 -0.20 11.79
C PHE A 5 2.98 -0.32 10.76
N PHE A 6 2.71 -1.05 9.69
CA PHE A 6 3.50 -1.00 8.46
C PHE A 6 2.57 -0.93 7.25
N ALA A 7 3.09 -0.44 6.14
CA ALA A 7 2.38 -0.38 4.87
C ALA A 7 3.12 -1.19 3.81
N GLY A 8 2.38 -2.00 3.05
CA GLY A 8 2.84 -2.62 1.81
C GLY A 8 2.29 -1.87 0.60
N THR A 9 3.14 -1.60 -0.39
CA THR A 9 2.76 -1.06 -1.69
C THR A 9 2.62 -2.18 -2.71
N TYR A 10 1.64 -2.07 -3.60
CA TYR A 10 1.30 -3.12 -4.55
C TYR A 10 1.03 -2.54 -5.95
N GLU A 11 1.59 -3.20 -6.96
CA GLU A 11 1.20 -3.03 -8.35
C GLU A 11 -0.04 -3.89 -8.62
N VAL A 12 -1.05 -3.29 -9.23
CA VAL A 12 -2.33 -3.94 -9.52
C VAL A 12 -2.74 -3.57 -10.94
N CYS A 13 -2.82 -4.58 -11.80
CA CYS A 13 -3.34 -4.44 -13.15
C CYS A 13 -4.36 -5.54 -13.40
N GLU A 14 -5.65 -5.18 -13.34
CA GLU A 14 -6.77 -6.11 -13.53
C GLU A 14 -6.72 -6.78 -14.92
N HIS A 15 -6.35 -6.03 -15.96
CA HIS A 15 -6.29 -6.51 -17.35
C HIS A 15 -5.31 -7.67 -17.53
N ASN A 16 -4.15 -7.58 -16.87
CA ASN A 16 -3.11 -8.58 -16.95
C ASN A 16 -3.18 -9.59 -15.79
N ASN A 17 -4.20 -9.48 -14.92
CA ASN A 17 -4.34 -10.24 -13.68
C ASN A 17 -3.06 -10.18 -12.82
N ILE A 18 -2.46 -9.00 -12.73
CA ILE A 18 -1.24 -8.75 -11.97
C ILE A 18 -1.62 -8.19 -10.60
N TYR A 19 -1.05 -8.81 -9.57
CA TYR A 19 -1.04 -8.33 -8.21
C TYR A 19 0.34 -8.63 -7.63
N LEU A 20 1.19 -7.61 -7.51
CA LEU A 20 2.59 -7.78 -7.12
C LEU A 20 2.93 -6.90 -5.93
N ASP A 21 3.60 -7.50 -4.96
CA ASP A 21 4.20 -6.80 -3.82
C ASP A 21 5.39 -5.97 -4.31
N MET A 22 5.49 -4.72 -3.85
CA MET A 22 6.58 -3.81 -4.24
C MET A 22 7.54 -3.59 -3.06
N ASN A 23 7.13 -2.77 -2.08
CA ASN A 23 7.94 -2.43 -0.92
C ASN A 23 7.11 -2.45 0.38
N GLU A 24 7.82 -2.52 1.51
CA GLU A 24 7.25 -2.42 2.84
C GLU A 24 7.88 -1.26 3.62
N TYR A 25 7.04 -0.52 4.35
CA TYR A 25 7.44 0.66 5.10
C TYR A 25 6.89 0.64 6.51
N ASN A 26 7.72 0.94 7.49
CA ASN A 26 7.24 1.24 8.85
C ASN A 26 6.48 2.57 8.85
N ILE A 27 5.33 2.60 9.51
CA ILE A 27 4.51 3.80 9.63
C ILE A 27 4.82 4.49 10.96
N ASP A 28 5.16 5.78 10.89
CA ASP A 28 5.32 6.60 12.08
C ASP A 28 3.93 6.99 12.62
N SER A 29 3.57 6.43 13.76
CA SER A 29 2.27 6.68 14.41
C SER A 29 2.13 8.10 14.98
N THR A 30 3.22 8.89 15.01
CA THR A 30 3.19 10.30 15.43
C THR A 30 2.86 11.26 14.30
N MET A 31 2.93 10.78 13.04
CA MET A 31 2.62 11.54 11.84
C MET A 31 1.23 11.17 11.31
N ASP A 32 0.67 12.05 10.47
CA ASP A 32 -0.59 11.78 9.80
C ASP A 32 -0.47 10.55 8.87
N LEU A 33 -1.33 9.56 9.07
CA LEU A 33 -1.30 8.31 8.32
C LEU A 33 -1.60 8.55 6.84
N ASP A 34 -2.68 9.27 6.54
CA ASP A 34 -3.14 9.46 5.16
C ASP A 34 -2.10 10.21 4.31
N LYS A 35 -1.39 11.19 4.91
CA LYS A 35 -0.27 11.88 4.28
C LYS A 35 0.89 10.92 4.00
N GLN A 36 1.28 10.08 4.95
CA GLN A 36 2.35 9.09 4.73
C GLN A 36 1.98 8.13 3.60
N ILE A 37 0.77 7.57 3.62
CA ILE A 37 0.33 6.62 2.60
C ILE A 37 0.30 7.23 1.19
N ARG A 38 -0.14 8.49 1.06
CA ARG A 38 -0.09 9.22 -0.22
C ARG A 38 1.34 9.39 -0.74
N GLU A 39 2.29 9.72 0.12
CA GLU A 39 3.70 9.83 -0.29
C GLU A 39 4.30 8.47 -0.67
N LEU A 40 3.98 7.40 0.06
CA LEU A 40 4.42 6.04 -0.30
C LEU A 40 3.88 5.62 -1.66
N ALA A 41 2.58 5.78 -1.89
CA ALA A 41 1.95 5.47 -3.17
C ALA A 41 2.60 6.26 -4.32
N LYS A 42 2.94 7.53 -4.09
CA LYS A 42 3.60 8.38 -5.07
C LYS A 42 5.05 7.97 -5.36
N VAL A 43 5.80 7.59 -4.33
CA VAL A 43 7.21 7.17 -4.46
C VAL A 43 7.30 5.88 -5.26
N ASP A 44 6.44 4.92 -4.95
CA ASP A 44 6.44 3.62 -5.61
C ASP A 44 5.62 3.60 -6.90
N VAL A 45 4.82 4.63 -7.16
CA VAL A 45 3.81 4.64 -8.23
C VAL A 45 2.88 3.43 -8.07
N ALA A 46 2.43 3.20 -6.83
CA ALA A 46 1.66 2.03 -6.45
C ALA A 46 0.14 2.35 -6.45
N PRO A 47 -0.67 1.66 -7.29
CA PRO A 47 -2.12 1.84 -7.30
C PRO A 47 -2.80 1.36 -6.02
N LEU A 48 -2.16 0.49 -5.24
CA LEU A 48 -2.71 -0.04 -4.01
C LEU A 48 -1.69 0.05 -2.88
N VAL A 49 -2.12 0.55 -1.73
CA VAL A 49 -1.36 0.49 -0.48
C VAL A 49 -2.21 -0.15 0.61
N LYS A 50 -1.67 -1.17 1.27
CA LYS A 50 -2.31 -1.83 2.41
C LYS A 50 -1.56 -1.51 3.68
N VAL A 51 -2.29 -1.05 4.69
CA VAL A 51 -1.78 -0.80 6.02
C VAL A 51 -2.15 -1.95 6.92
N TYR A 52 -1.17 -2.51 7.61
CA TYR A 52 -1.32 -3.58 8.56
C TYR A 52 -1.03 -3.06 9.97
N GLU A 53 -1.72 -3.63 10.95
CA GLU A 53 -1.49 -3.35 12.36
C GLU A 53 -1.09 -4.60 13.14
N SER A 54 -0.30 -4.40 14.18
CA SER A 54 0.12 -5.44 15.12
C SER A 54 0.10 -4.90 16.56
N ASP A 55 -0.11 -5.80 17.52
CA ASP A 55 0.05 -5.54 18.96
C ASP A 55 1.53 -5.64 19.41
N THR A 56 2.41 -6.18 18.57
CA THR A 56 3.84 -6.34 18.82
C THR A 56 4.68 -5.70 17.72
N SER A 57 5.87 -5.21 18.06
CA SER A 57 6.77 -4.56 17.11
C SER A 57 7.49 -5.52 16.17
N ASP A 58 7.46 -6.83 16.46
CA ASP A 58 8.07 -7.86 15.62
C ASP A 58 7.12 -8.36 14.51
N PHE A 59 5.88 -7.86 14.48
CA PHE A 59 4.86 -8.17 13.46
C PHE A 59 4.73 -9.66 13.14
N LYS A 60 4.86 -10.54 14.14
CA LYS A 60 4.61 -11.99 13.95
C LYS A 60 3.15 -12.28 13.67
N ASP A 61 2.26 -11.54 14.34
CA ASP A 61 0.83 -11.58 14.14
C ASP A 61 0.36 -10.17 13.77
N PHE A 62 0.01 -9.98 12.50
CA PHE A 62 -0.53 -8.71 12.00
C PHE A 62 -1.84 -8.95 11.28
N ARG A 63 -2.63 -7.88 11.16
CA ARG A 63 -3.90 -7.91 10.44
C ARG A 63 -4.03 -6.68 9.56
N LEU A 64 -4.75 -6.85 8.45
CA LEU A 64 -5.08 -5.74 7.58
C LEU A 64 -5.93 -4.72 8.35
N TYR A 65 -5.44 -3.50 8.43
CA TYR A 65 -6.11 -2.38 9.07
C TYR A 65 -6.91 -1.57 8.07
N LYS A 66 -6.29 -1.19 6.94
CA LYS A 66 -6.92 -0.34 5.92
C LYS A 66 -6.27 -0.54 4.55
N GLU A 67 -7.07 -0.39 3.50
CA GLU A 67 -6.60 -0.36 2.11
C GLU A 67 -6.84 1.01 1.49
N TYR A 68 -5.91 1.44 0.64
CA TYR A 68 -5.94 2.70 -0.07
C TYR A 68 -5.72 2.43 -1.56
N ASN A 69 -6.65 2.91 -2.38
CA ASN A 69 -6.60 2.77 -3.83
C ASN A 69 -6.31 4.13 -4.46
N PHE A 70 -5.35 4.15 -5.38
CA PHE A 70 -4.84 5.32 -6.09
C PHE A 70 -4.94 5.09 -7.59
N LYS A 71 -6.11 5.40 -8.15
CA LYS A 71 -6.41 5.16 -9.58
C LYS A 71 -5.46 5.89 -10.51
N GLU A 72 -4.89 7.01 -10.07
CA GLU A 72 -3.89 7.77 -10.80
C GLU A 72 -2.58 6.99 -11.04
N TYR A 73 -2.33 5.91 -10.30
CA TYR A 73 -1.17 5.03 -10.45
C TYR A 73 -1.52 3.66 -11.05
N GLU A 74 -2.81 3.40 -11.35
CA GLU A 74 -3.18 2.18 -12.07
C GLU A 74 -2.58 2.21 -13.47
N CYS A 75 -2.05 1.05 -13.91
CA CYS A 75 -1.54 0.93 -15.26
C CYS A 75 -2.67 1.23 -16.26
N GLY A 76 -2.55 2.38 -16.94
CA GLY A 76 -3.44 2.80 -18.02
C GLY A 76 -3.20 1.93 -19.25
N CYS A 77 -3.68 0.68 -19.22
CA CYS A 77 -3.84 -0.11 -20.43
C CYS A 77 -4.96 0.54 -21.25
N ASP A 78 -4.63 1.58 -22.03
CA ASP A 78 -5.49 2.05 -23.11
C ASP A 78 -5.67 0.86 -24.06
N SER A 79 -6.88 0.35 -24.16
CA SER A 79 -7.28 -0.77 -25.03
C SER A 79 -7.20 -0.44 -26.53
N SER A 80 -6.38 0.52 -26.93
CA SER A 80 -6.34 1.11 -28.27
C SER A 80 -4.92 1.22 -28.83
N GLN A 81 -4.14 0.15 -28.72
CA GLN A 81 -2.99 -0.11 -29.59
C GLN A 81 -3.00 -1.56 -30.10
N PHE A 82 -3.96 -1.85 -30.99
CA PHE A 82 -3.87 -2.94 -31.97
C PHE A 82 -4.35 -2.42 -33.32
#